data_AF-A0A968BXR0-F1
#
_entry.id   AF-A0A968BXR0-F1
#
_cell.length_a   1.000
_cell.length_b   1.000
_cell.length_c   1.000
_cell.angle_alpha   90.00
_cell.angle_beta   90.00
_cell.angle_gamma   90.00
#
_symmetry.space_group_name_H-M   'P 1'
#
loop_
_entity.id
_entity.type
_entity.pdbx_description
1 polymer ?
#
loop_
_entity_poly.entity_id
_entity_poly.type
_entity_poly.pdbx_seq_one_letter_code
_entity_poly.pdbx_strand_id
1 'polypeptide(L)' 'LHAQGARITVSDAKPAEKLRARLQQIADIPARLSLGVNDPQDLLTADVIFLSQSVPLDLPGLAEARQR' A
#
# COMPACT_ATOMS: atom_id res chain seq x y z
N LEU A 1 7.69 -10.91 -3.81
CA LEU A 1 7.27 -9.79 -4.69
C LEU A 1 8.46 -9.02 -5.25
N HIS A 2 9.28 -8.34 -4.44
CA HIS A 2 10.40 -7.54 -4.97
C HIS A 2 11.41 -8.38 -5.79
N ALA A 3 11.89 -9.49 -5.22
CA ALA A 3 12.78 -10.42 -5.92
C ALA A 3 12.16 -11.08 -7.18
N GLN A 4 10.86 -10.92 -7.40
CA GLN A 4 10.13 -11.39 -8.58
C GLN A 4 9.88 -10.26 -9.59
N GLY A 5 10.46 -9.07 -9.39
CA GLY A 5 10.33 -7.92 -10.31
C GLY A 5 9.04 -7.11 -10.14
N ALA A 6 8.27 -7.33 -9.07
CA ALA A 6 7.04 -6.57 -8.84
C ALA A 6 7.33 -5.09 -8.54
N ARG A 7 6.51 -4.19 -9.09
CA ARG A 7 6.43 -2.79 -8.65
C ARG A 7 5.60 -2.74 -7.38
N ILE A 8 6.17 -2.25 -6.28
CA ILE A 8 5.54 -2.28 -4.96
C ILE A 8 5.18 -0.87 -4.54
N THR A 9 3.93 -0.68 -4.12
CA THR A 9 3.48 0.50 -3.36
C THR A 9 3.13 0.05 -1.94
N VAL A 10 3.68 0.73 -0.93
CA VAL A 10 3.27 0.59 0.47
C VAL A 10 2.41 1.79 0.83
N SER A 11 1.15 1.54 1.13
CA SER A 11 0.18 2.56 1.53
C SER A 11 -0.23 2.39 2.99
N ASP A 12 -0.30 3.50 3.73
CA ASP A 12 -0.81 3.56 5.10
C ASP A 12 -1.31 4.99 5.39
N ALA A 13 -2.47 5.12 6.05
CA ALA A 13 -3.00 6.41 6.47
C ALA A 13 -2.10 7.14 7.49
N LYS A 14 -1.18 6.41 8.15
CA LYS A 14 -0.20 7.00 9.06
C LYS A 14 0.92 7.67 8.26
N PRO A 15 1.40 8.84 8.71
CA PRO A 15 2.52 9.49 8.08
C PRO A 15 3.84 8.76 8.41
N ALA A 16 4.89 9.03 7.64
CA ALA A 16 6.17 8.32 7.69
C ALA A 16 6.82 8.33 9.09
N GLU A 17 6.66 9.41 9.85
CA GLU A 17 7.23 9.57 11.19
C GLU A 17 6.69 8.51 12.15
N LYS A 18 5.41 8.15 12.03
CA LYS A 18 4.77 7.11 12.85
C LYS A 18 5.13 5.68 12.40
N LEU A 19 5.80 5.54 11.26
CA LEU A 19 6.11 4.26 10.63
C LEU A 19 7.62 3.97 10.54
N ARG A 20 8.48 4.88 11.02
CA ARG A 20 9.94 4.85 10.85
C ARG A 20 10.57 3.47 11.10
N ALA A 21 10.25 2.83 12.23
CA ALA A 21 10.79 1.52 12.59
C ALA A 21 10.39 0.42 11.59
N ARG A 22 9.17 0.45 11.04
CA ARG A 22 8.72 -0.49 10.01
C ARG A 22 9.33 -0.18 8.65
N LEU A 23 9.43 1.09 8.28
CA LEU A 23 10.06 1.51 7.02
C LEU A 23 11.54 1.11 6.98
N GLN A 24 12.24 1.13 8.11
CA GLN A 24 13.61 0.63 8.21
C GLN A 24 13.74 -0.86 7.88
N GLN A 25 12.72 -1.67 8.16
CA GLN A 25 12.72 -3.11 7.86
C GLN A 25 12.62 -3.42 6.37
N ILE A 26 12.21 -2.44 5.56
CA ILE A 26 12.03 -2.59 4.11
C ILE A 26 12.88 -1.57 3.32
N ALA A 27 13.89 -0.97 3.95
CA ALA A 27 14.67 0.12 3.36
C ALA A 27 15.49 -0.29 2.12
N ASP A 28 15.77 -1.58 1.97
CA ASP A 28 16.44 -2.19 0.82
C ASP A 28 15.47 -2.52 -0.33
N ILE A 29 14.17 -2.38 -0.11
CA ILE A 29 13.13 -2.62 -1.12
C ILE A 29 12.79 -1.29 -1.80
N PRO A 30 12.89 -1.19 -3.14
CA PRO A 30 12.53 0.02 -3.88
C PRO A 30 11.00 0.14 -4.03
N ALA A 31 10.31 0.30 -2.91
CA ALA A 31 8.87 0.51 -2.86
C ALA A 31 8.53 2.00 -2.96
N ARG A 32 7.47 2.33 -3.72
CA ARG A 32 6.83 3.66 -3.62
C ARG A 32 6.09 3.74 -2.30
N LEU A 33 6.30 4.81 -1.54
CA LEU A 33 5.62 5.05 -0.27
C LEU A 33 4.47 6.05 -0.50
N SER A 34 3.25 5.63 -0.18
CA SER A 34 2.05 6.48 -0.22
C SER A 34 1.48 6.58 1.20
N LEU A 35 2.01 7.52 1.97
CA LEU A 35 1.84 7.58 3.43
C LEU A 35 1.11 8.85 3.85
N GLY A 36 0.38 8.78 4.95
CA GLY A 36 -0.35 9.91 5.53
C GLY A 36 -1.72 10.15 4.90
N VAL A 37 -2.03 9.47 3.79
CA VAL A 37 -3.33 9.45 3.13
C VAL A 37 -3.53 8.10 2.47
N ASN A 38 -4.77 7.64 2.42
CA ASN A 38 -5.16 6.51 1.58
C ASN A 38 -5.60 7.07 0.22
N ASP A 39 -4.66 7.20 -0.71
CA ASP A 39 -4.98 7.63 -2.08
C ASP A 39 -5.73 6.49 -2.81
N PRO A 40 -6.99 6.68 -3.24
CA PRO A 40 -7.74 5.65 -3.95
C PRO A 40 -7.05 5.18 -5.24
N GLN A 41 -6.24 6.03 -5.88
CA GLN A 41 -5.53 5.67 -7.12
C GLN A 41 -4.53 4.52 -6.91
N ASP A 42 -3.98 4.35 -5.71
CA ASP A 42 -3.07 3.26 -5.40
C ASP A 42 -3.77 1.89 -5.47
N LEU A 43 -5.07 1.84 -5.16
CA LEU A 43 -5.87 0.62 -5.27
C LEU A 43 -6.29 0.36 -6.72
N LEU A 44 -6.66 1.42 -7.45
CA LEU A 44 -7.16 1.30 -8.81
C LEU A 44 -6.08 0.94 -9.84
N THR A 45 -4.80 1.15 -9.51
CA THR A 45 -3.67 0.89 -10.40
C THR A 45 -2.90 -0.38 -10.06
N ALA A 46 -3.24 -1.06 -8.96
CA ALA A 46 -2.57 -2.27 -8.52
C ALA A 46 -3.17 -3.51 -9.17
N ASP A 47 -2.31 -4.42 -9.65
CA ASP A 47 -2.73 -5.73 -10.17
C ASP A 47 -3.16 -6.69 -9.04
N VAL A 48 -2.58 -6.52 -7.84
CA VAL A 48 -2.86 -7.31 -6.64
C VAL A 48 -2.81 -6.42 -5.41
N ILE A 49 -3.80 -6.55 -4.53
CA ILE A 49 -3.91 -5.77 -3.29
C ILE A 49 -3.81 -6.70 -2.08
N PHE A 50 -2.86 -6.42 -1.19
CA PHE A 50 -2.72 -7.11 0.10
C PHE A 50 -3.23 -6.19 1.22
N LEU A 51 -4.37 -6.54 1.80
CA LEU A 51 -4.97 -5.77 2.89
C LEU A 51 -4.50 -6.28 4.24
N SER A 52 -4.05 -5.36 5.11
CA SER A 52 -3.87 -5.67 6.52
C SER A 52 -5.22 -5.98 7.17
N GLN A 53 -5.25 -6.85 8.18
CA GLN A 53 -6.50 -7.30 8.82
C GLN A 53 -7.37 -6.17 9.37
N SER A 54 -6.76 -5.04 9.77
CA SER A 54 -7.47 -3.89 10.32
C SER A 54 -8.01 -2.91 9.26
N VAL A 55 -7.78 -3.16 7.96
CA VAL A 55 -8.21 -2.25 6.90
C VAL A 55 -9.70 -2.50 6.60
N PRO A 56 -10.56 -1.47 6.67
CA PRO A 56 -11.97 -1.60 6.31
C PRO A 56 -12.14 -2.02 4.85
N LEU A 57 -13.08 -2.92 4.58
CA LEU A 57 -13.34 -3.43 3.23
C LEU A 57 -14.18 -2.46 2.37
N ASP A 58 -14.71 -1.40 2.97
CA ASP A 58 -15.46 -0.30 2.34
C ASP A 58 -14.59 0.92 2.04
N LEU A 59 -13.26 0.79 2.11
CA LEU A 59 -12.32 1.86 1.82
C LEU A 59 -12.50 2.39 0.37
N PRO A 60 -12.48 3.72 0.14
CA PRO A 60 -12.67 4.28 -1.20
C PRO A 60 -11.71 3.69 -2.23
N GLY A 61 -12.23 3.25 -3.38
CA GLY A 61 -11.46 2.60 -4.44
C GLY A 61 -11.34 1.07 -4.31
N LEU A 62 -11.55 0.48 -3.12
CA LEU A 62 -11.44 -0.97 -2.94
C LEU A 62 -12.58 -1.76 -3.61
N ALA A 63 -13.81 -1.23 -3.54
CA ALA A 63 -14.96 -1.84 -4.21
C ALA A 63 -14.79 -1.86 -5.74
N GLU A 64 -14.27 -0.77 -6.30
CA GLU A 64 -13.97 -0.67 -7.74
C GLU A 64 -12.80 -1.57 -8.13
N ALA A 65 -11.72 -1.60 -7.33
CA ALA A 65 -10.59 -2.49 -7.58
C ALA A 65 -10.98 -3.97 -7.56
N ARG A 66 -11.97 -4.37 -6.74
CA ARG A 66 -12.51 -5.75 -6.72
C ARG A 66 -13.32 -6.14 -7.95
N GLN A 67 -13.81 -5.18 -8.72
CA GLN A 67 -14.63 -5.45 -9.92
C GLN A 67 -13.78 -5.63 -11.19
N ARG A 68 -12.46 -5.44 -11.08
CA ARG A 68 -11.48 -5.63 -12.16
C ARG A 68 -10.84 -7.01 -12.04
#